data_AF-G0V2M5-F1
#
_entry.id   AF-G0V2M5-F1
#
_cell.length_a   1.000
_cell.length_b   1.000
_cell.length_c   1.000
_cell.angle_alpha   90.00
_cell.angle_beta   90.00
_cell.angle_gamma   90.00
#
_symmetry.space_group_name_H-M   'P 1'
#
loop_
_entity.id
_entity.type
_entity.pdbx_description
1 polymer ?
#
loop_
_entity_poly.entity_id
_entity_poly.type
_entity_poly.pdbx_seq_one_letter_code
_entity_poly.pdbx_strand_id
1 'polypeptide(L)'
;MWANATWEQRASILRKLCEFSEQNHLGAREENVPSFFESLQLTKSSGVQYTRTLLGLLEAGRTPAQMSLAVLQQRAVNVPMKQARPMENWKLALMSNTPSFKCGRVALCLARAALGRPDEIALFQEENFISHQAVTRQLFRERIKHSSSNQRGGKKFSSRTG
;
A
#
# COMPACT_ATOMS: atom_id res chain seq x y z
N MET A 1 0.63 17.24 9.01
CA MET A 1 -0.53 16.59 9.65
C MET A 1 -0.43 15.10 9.41
N TRP A 2 -0.42 14.25 10.46
CA TRP A 2 -0.29 12.79 10.29
C TRP A 2 -1.65 12.17 9.90
N ALA A 3 -1.62 11.04 9.19
CA ALA A 3 -2.83 10.25 8.93
C ALA A 3 -3.36 9.67 10.26
N ASN A 4 -4.69 9.53 10.38
CA ASN A 4 -5.33 9.12 11.63
C ASN A 4 -4.77 7.79 12.16
N ALA A 5 -4.59 6.79 11.29
CA ALA A 5 -4.00 5.51 11.67
C ALA A 5 -2.56 5.63 12.22
N THR A 6 -1.75 6.55 11.66
CA THR A 6 -0.39 6.82 12.16
C THR A 6 -0.42 7.47 13.54
N TRP A 7 -1.37 8.37 13.80
CA TRP A 7 -1.56 8.98 15.11
C TRP A 7 -2.01 7.95 16.15
N GLU A 8 -3.02 7.14 15.83
CA GLU A 8 -3.52 6.08 16.72
C GLU A 8 -2.42 5.08 17.11
N GLN A 9 -1.59 4.66 16.14
CA GLN A 9 -0.45 3.80 16.41
C GLN A 9 0.55 4.46 17.37
N ARG A 10 0.92 5.72 17.13
CA ARG A 10 1.86 6.47 17.99
C ARG A 10 1.31 6.67 19.40
N ALA A 11 0.05 7.06 19.52
CA ALA A 11 -0.63 7.25 20.79
C ALA A 11 -0.72 5.93 21.58
N SER A 12 -0.99 4.81 20.90
CA SER A 12 -1.01 3.48 21.52
C SER A 12 0.36 3.08 22.07
N ILE A 13 1.44 3.34 21.32
CA ILE A 13 2.81 3.06 21.76
C ILE A 13 3.18 3.91 22.97
N LEU A 14 2.88 5.22 22.95
CA LEU A 14 3.14 6.12 24.09
C LEU A 14 2.37 5.69 25.34
N ARG A 15 1.09 5.33 25.20
CA ARG A 15 0.28 4.86 26.31
C ARG A 15 0.89 3.64 27.00
N LYS A 16 1.31 2.65 26.20
CA LYS A 16 1.99 1.46 26.73
C LYS A 16 3.31 1.78 27.41
N LEU A 17 4.07 2.75 26.89
CA LEU A 17 5.29 3.21 27.55
C LEU A 17 4.99 3.84 28.91
N CYS A 18 3.97 4.70 29.00
CA CYS A 18 3.52 5.28 30.27
C CYS A 18 3.08 4.21 31.26
N GLU A 19 2.24 3.26 30.83
CA GLU A 19 1.80 2.13 31.66
C GLU A 19 2.98 1.29 32.17
N PHE A 20 3.95 0.98 31.30
CA PHE A 20 5.16 0.26 31.69
C PHE A 20 6.00 1.06 32.70
N SER A 21 6.19 2.36 32.45
CA SER A 21 6.91 3.27 33.33
C SER A 21 6.28 3.31 34.73
N GLU A 22 4.95 3.46 34.81
CA GLU A 22 4.21 3.45 36.07
C GLU A 22 4.36 2.13 36.83
N GLN A 23 4.19 1.00 36.13
CA GLN A 23 4.29 -0.35 36.72
C GLN A 23 5.68 -0.66 37.28
N ASN A 24 6.73 -0.11 36.69
CA ASN A 24 8.11 -0.38 37.09
C ASN A 24 8.72 0.75 37.92
N HIS A 25 7.92 1.76 38.30
CA HIS A 25 8.39 2.97 38.98
C HIS A 25 9.54 3.68 38.24
N LEU A 26 9.52 3.60 36.91
CA LEU A 26 10.48 4.23 36.02
C LEU A 26 9.88 5.52 35.46
N GLY A 27 10.68 6.58 35.33
CA GLY A 27 10.26 7.75 34.55
C GLY A 27 10.04 7.39 33.07
N ALA A 28 9.14 8.09 32.37
CA ALA A 28 8.97 7.98 30.92
C ALA A 28 10.13 8.66 30.18
N ARG A 29 11.34 8.17 30.45
CA ARG A 29 12.62 8.69 29.93
C ARG A 29 13.18 7.73 28.90
N GLU A 30 13.99 8.29 28.02
CA GLU A 30 14.61 7.55 26.94
C GLU A 30 15.50 6.38 27.42
N GLU A 31 16.17 6.55 28.57
CA GLU A 31 16.99 5.51 29.20
C GLU A 31 16.22 4.21 29.51
N ASN A 32 14.90 4.28 29.67
CA ASN A 32 14.04 3.14 30.01
C ASN A 32 13.41 2.47 28.77
N VAL A 33 13.61 3.06 27.60
CA VAL A 33 13.09 2.55 26.32
C VAL A 33 13.60 1.14 25.99
N PRO A 34 14.87 0.76 26.24
CA PRO A 34 15.33 -0.61 26.05
C PRO A 34 14.56 -1.63 26.91
N SER A 35 14.37 -1.34 28.21
CA SER A 35 13.62 -2.21 29.13
C SER A 35 12.16 -2.36 28.73
N PHE A 36 11.56 -1.28 28.21
CA PHE A 36 10.22 -1.34 27.63
C PHE A 36 10.15 -2.27 26.40
N PHE A 37 11.16 -2.31 25.54
CA PHE A 37 11.16 -3.23 24.40
C PHE A 37 11.32 -4.69 24.78
N GLU A 38 12.14 -4.96 25.81
CA GLU A 38 12.32 -6.31 26.33
C GLU A 38 11.01 -6.84 26.95
N SER A 39 10.21 -5.98 27.60
CA SER A 39 8.94 -6.39 28.22
C SER A 39 7.83 -6.73 27.22
N LEU A 40 7.82 -6.09 26.05
CA LEU A 40 6.74 -6.26 25.06
C LEU A 40 6.81 -7.57 24.25
N GLN A 41 7.87 -8.38 24.39
CA GLN A 41 8.08 -9.64 23.64
C GLN A 41 7.79 -9.51 22.12
N LEU A 42 8.14 -8.38 21.53
CA LEU A 42 7.78 -8.08 20.14
C LEU A 42 8.54 -8.96 19.14
N THR A 43 7.90 -9.19 17.98
CA THR A 43 8.67 -9.64 16.81
C THR A 43 9.74 -8.63 16.46
N LYS A 44 10.88 -9.08 15.94
CA LYS A 44 12.04 -8.20 15.71
C LYS A 44 11.71 -6.99 14.81
N SER A 45 10.88 -7.19 13.79
CA SER A 45 10.40 -6.12 12.90
C SER A 45 9.52 -5.09 13.63
N SER A 46 8.62 -5.56 14.49
CA SER A 46 7.75 -4.68 15.29
C SER A 46 8.57 -3.91 16.32
N GLY A 47 9.56 -4.56 16.94
CA GLY A 47 10.53 -3.92 17.83
C GLY A 47 11.23 -2.74 17.14
N VAL A 48 11.83 -2.97 15.97
CA VAL A 48 12.50 -1.91 15.18
C VAL A 48 11.55 -0.75 14.87
N GLN A 49 10.30 -1.03 14.46
CA GLN A 49 9.32 0.02 14.16
C GLN A 49 8.93 0.83 15.41
N TYR A 50 8.66 0.16 16.52
CA TYR A 50 8.29 0.82 17.77
C TYR A 50 9.45 1.66 18.31
N THR A 51 10.68 1.14 18.26
CA THR A 51 11.89 1.88 18.66
C THR A 51 12.13 3.13 17.84
N ARG A 52 12.04 3.05 16.50
CA ARG A 52 12.13 4.24 15.64
C ARG A 52 11.05 5.26 15.96
N THR A 53 9.84 4.79 16.22
CA THR A 53 8.70 5.64 16.52
C THR A 53 8.91 6.39 17.84
N LEU A 54 9.32 5.68 18.90
CA LEU A 54 9.59 6.29 20.20
C LEU A 54 10.78 7.25 20.17
N LEU A 55 11.89 6.88 19.51
CA LEU A 55 13.03 7.78 19.33
C LEU A 55 12.62 9.08 18.62
N GLY A 56 11.79 8.97 17.58
CA GLY A 56 11.29 10.15 16.86
C GLY A 56 10.30 10.99 17.65
N LEU A 57 9.59 10.41 18.63
CA LEU A 57 8.67 11.14 19.52
C LEU A 57 9.40 11.80 20.69
N LEU A 58 10.49 11.21 21.15
CA LEU A 58 11.30 11.71 22.27
C LEU A 58 12.44 12.65 21.83
N GLU A 59 12.54 12.97 20.53
CA GLU A 59 13.62 13.78 19.93
C GLU A 59 15.03 13.30 20.30
N ALA A 60 15.14 11.99 20.44
CA ALA A 60 16.29 11.27 20.96
C ALA A 60 17.54 11.34 20.05
N GLY A 61 18.64 11.92 20.53
CA GLY A 61 19.93 12.00 19.81
C GLY A 61 21.04 11.17 20.46
N ARG A 62 21.69 10.26 19.70
CA ARG A 62 22.86 9.43 20.08
C ARG A 62 22.83 8.87 21.50
N THR A 63 21.85 8.03 21.76
CA THR A 63 21.47 7.53 23.09
C THR A 63 21.50 6.01 23.19
N PRO A 64 21.38 5.45 24.41
CA PRO A 64 21.21 4.01 24.63
C PRO A 64 20.10 3.37 23.77
N ALA A 65 18.98 4.07 23.58
CA ALA A 65 17.87 3.59 22.75
C ALA A 65 18.25 3.48 21.25
N GLN A 66 19.15 4.33 20.73
CA GLN A 66 19.68 4.18 19.37
C GLN A 66 20.61 2.96 19.24
N MET A 67 21.38 2.64 20.28
CA MET A 67 22.21 1.42 20.30
C MET A 67 21.33 0.16 20.31
N SER A 68 20.29 0.14 21.15
CA SER A 68 19.29 -0.93 21.16
C SER A 68 18.60 -1.07 19.80
N LEU A 69 18.28 0.03 19.12
CA LEU A 69 17.75 0.00 17.76
C LEU A 69 18.71 -0.69 16.79
N ALA A 70 20.00 -0.37 16.83
CA ALA A 70 21.00 -0.98 15.94
C ALA A 70 21.10 -2.49 16.15
N VAL A 71 21.10 -2.95 17.40
CA VAL A 71 21.08 -4.38 17.75
C VAL A 71 19.80 -5.05 17.24
N LEU A 72 18.64 -4.41 17.43
CA LEU A 72 17.36 -4.93 16.94
C LEU A 72 17.33 -5.04 15.42
N GLN A 73 17.87 -4.04 14.70
CA GLN A 73 17.96 -4.05 13.25
C GLN A 73 18.85 -5.20 12.76
N GLN A 74 20.05 -5.35 13.32
CA GLN A 74 20.95 -6.44 12.96
C GLN A 74 20.28 -7.81 13.17
N ARG A 75 19.58 -7.99 14.30
CA ARG A 75 18.85 -9.23 14.58
C ARG A 75 17.66 -9.44 13.64
N ALA A 76 17.02 -8.37 13.18
CA ALA A 76 15.87 -8.40 12.27
C ALA A 76 16.27 -8.73 10.83
N VAL A 77 17.44 -8.29 10.35
CA VAL A 77 17.98 -8.63 9.02
C VAL A 77 18.12 -10.15 8.85
N ASN A 78 18.45 -10.86 9.93
CA ASN A 78 18.59 -12.32 9.92
C ASN A 78 17.25 -13.08 10.04
N VAL A 79 16.11 -12.38 10.11
CA VAL A 79 14.80 -13.03 10.13
C VAL A 79 14.27 -13.13 8.70
N PRO A 80 13.95 -14.35 8.20
CA PRO A 80 13.34 -14.50 6.90
C PRO A 80 12.06 -13.68 6.81
N MET A 81 11.98 -12.83 5.78
CA MET A 81 10.77 -12.04 5.54
C MET A 81 9.61 -12.99 5.22
N LYS A 82 8.55 -12.94 6.03
CA LYS A 82 7.32 -13.68 5.75
C LYS A 82 6.59 -13.01 4.61
N GLN A 83 6.85 -13.47 3.39
CA GLN A 83 6.14 -13.01 2.21
C GLN A 83 4.77 -13.70 2.13
N ALA A 84 3.72 -12.92 1.86
CA ALA A 84 2.42 -13.49 1.51
C ALA A 84 2.59 -14.37 0.27
N ARG A 85 2.15 -15.63 0.35
CA ARG A 85 2.27 -16.55 -0.78
C ARG A 85 1.35 -16.07 -1.91
N PRO A 86 1.83 -15.98 -3.16
CA PRO A 86 0.97 -15.75 -4.30
C PRO A 86 -0.13 -16.80 -4.33
N MET A 87 -1.38 -16.36 -4.52
CA MET A 87 -2.48 -17.31 -4.67
C MET A 87 -2.46 -17.88 -6.10
N GLU A 88 -2.60 -19.18 -6.23
CA GLU A 88 -2.65 -19.86 -7.53
C GLU A 88 -3.90 -19.43 -8.32
N ASN A 89 -3.74 -19.31 -9.64
CA ASN A 89 -4.80 -18.85 -10.54
C ASN A 89 -6.09 -19.68 -10.44
N TRP A 90 -5.98 -21.00 -10.29
CA TRP A 90 -7.15 -21.88 -10.20
C TRP A 90 -7.90 -21.71 -8.86
N LYS A 91 -7.18 -21.46 -7.75
CA LYS A 91 -7.79 -21.18 -6.43
C LYS A 91 -8.55 -19.86 -6.47
N LEU A 92 -7.96 -18.85 -7.09
CA LEU A 92 -8.64 -17.57 -7.32
C LEU A 92 -9.89 -17.72 -8.19
N ALA A 93 -9.79 -18.48 -9.29
CA ALA A 93 -10.93 -18.76 -10.17
C ALA A 93 -12.06 -19.47 -9.41
N LEU A 94 -11.72 -20.46 -8.58
CA LEU A 94 -12.68 -21.17 -7.74
C LEU A 94 -13.38 -20.22 -6.76
N MET A 95 -12.62 -19.42 -6.00
CA MET A 95 -13.19 -18.42 -5.08
C MET A 95 -14.05 -17.38 -5.79
N SER A 96 -13.64 -16.99 -6.99
CA SER A 96 -14.38 -16.02 -7.81
C SER A 96 -15.67 -16.59 -8.40
N ASN A 97 -15.83 -17.91 -8.46
CA ASN A 97 -17.03 -18.55 -8.97
C ASN A 97 -17.99 -19.01 -7.86
N THR A 98 -17.59 -18.88 -6.60
CA THR A 98 -18.43 -19.22 -5.45
C THR A 98 -19.62 -18.25 -5.33
N PRO A 99 -20.88 -18.74 -5.36
CA PRO A 99 -22.08 -17.90 -5.38
C PRO A 99 -22.26 -17.02 -4.13
N SER A 100 -21.73 -17.44 -2.98
CA SER A 100 -21.81 -16.72 -1.71
C SER A 100 -20.85 -15.52 -1.62
N PHE A 101 -19.96 -15.33 -2.59
CA PHE A 101 -18.87 -14.35 -2.52
C PHE A 101 -19.07 -13.13 -3.43
N LYS A 102 -20.32 -12.68 -3.66
CA LYS A 102 -20.63 -11.64 -4.67
C LYS A 102 -19.83 -10.33 -4.52
N CYS A 103 -19.79 -9.71 -3.34
CA CYS A 103 -19.03 -8.48 -3.13
C CYS A 103 -17.51 -8.74 -3.12
N GLY A 104 -17.09 -9.86 -2.53
CA GLY A 104 -15.69 -10.26 -2.49
C GLY A 104 -15.10 -10.56 -3.86
N ARG A 105 -15.91 -11.03 -4.81
CA ARG A 105 -15.51 -11.25 -6.21
C ARG A 105 -15.04 -9.98 -6.90
N VAL A 106 -15.80 -8.89 -6.76
CA VAL A 106 -15.46 -7.61 -7.40
C VAL A 106 -14.15 -7.09 -6.82
N ALA A 107 -14.01 -7.07 -5.49
CA ALA A 107 -12.78 -6.67 -4.82
C ALA A 107 -11.58 -7.55 -5.23
N LEU A 108 -11.77 -8.87 -5.35
CA LEU A 108 -10.73 -9.80 -5.77
C LEU A 108 -10.29 -9.57 -7.23
N CYS A 109 -11.24 -9.31 -8.12
CA CYS A 109 -10.96 -8.97 -9.51
C CYS A 109 -10.20 -7.64 -9.61
N LEU A 110 -10.57 -6.63 -8.83
CA LEU A 110 -9.87 -5.35 -8.79
C LEU A 110 -8.45 -5.49 -8.22
N ALA A 111 -8.28 -6.22 -7.11
CA ALA A 111 -6.97 -6.54 -6.54
C ALA A 111 -6.06 -7.22 -7.56
N ARG A 112 -6.62 -8.16 -8.34
CA ARG A 112 -5.86 -8.89 -9.37
C ARG A 112 -5.52 -8.01 -10.57
N ALA A 113 -6.46 -7.22 -11.08
CA ALA A 113 -6.29 -6.43 -12.29
C ALA A 113 -5.39 -5.21 -12.08
N ALA A 114 -5.51 -4.55 -10.93
CA ALA A 114 -4.77 -3.33 -10.62
C ALA A 114 -3.53 -3.56 -9.74
N LEU A 115 -3.33 -4.79 -9.22
CA LEU A 115 -2.40 -5.05 -8.10
C LEU A 115 -2.66 -4.09 -6.92
N GLY A 116 -3.90 -3.63 -6.80
CA GLY A 116 -4.31 -2.57 -5.88
C GLY A 116 -4.29 -3.03 -4.44
N ARG A 117 -3.98 -2.11 -3.54
CA ARG A 117 -4.03 -2.39 -2.10
C ARG A 117 -5.49 -2.40 -1.62
N PRO A 118 -5.84 -3.14 -0.55
CA PRO A 118 -7.23 -3.20 -0.06
C PRO A 118 -7.86 -1.84 0.26
N ASP A 119 -7.07 -0.91 0.79
CA ASP A 119 -7.47 0.48 1.07
C ASP A 119 -7.78 1.27 -0.20
N GLU A 120 -7.01 1.07 -1.28
CA GLU A 120 -7.27 1.69 -2.58
C GLU A 120 -8.53 1.10 -3.22
N ILE A 121 -8.71 -0.23 -3.13
CA ILE A 121 -9.89 -0.93 -3.65
C ILE A 121 -11.17 -0.44 -2.97
N ALA A 122 -11.11 -0.19 -1.66
CA ALA A 122 -12.24 0.30 -0.88
C ALA A 122 -12.70 1.72 -1.28
N LEU A 123 -11.84 2.50 -1.94
CA LEU A 123 -12.14 3.86 -2.39
C LEU A 123 -12.73 3.92 -3.81
N PHE A 124 -12.85 2.79 -4.51
CA PHE A 124 -13.46 2.78 -5.84
C PHE A 124 -14.95 3.15 -5.76
N GLN A 125 -15.31 4.19 -6.48
CA GLN A 125 -16.69 4.61 -6.71
C GLN A 125 -17.10 4.29 -8.15
N GLU A 126 -18.39 4.28 -8.43
CA GLU A 126 -18.93 3.95 -9.77
C GLU A 126 -18.35 4.85 -10.87
N GLU A 127 -18.16 6.14 -10.57
CA GLU A 127 -17.55 7.14 -11.45
C GLU A 127 -16.09 6.85 -11.83
N ASN A 128 -15.38 6.02 -11.06
CA ASN A 128 -14.02 5.61 -11.38
C ASN A 128 -13.97 4.53 -12.47
N PHE A 129 -15.12 3.96 -12.86
CA PHE A 129 -15.22 2.93 -13.88
C PHE A 129 -15.57 3.52 -15.25
N ILE A 130 -14.62 3.47 -16.17
CA ILE A 130 -14.89 3.82 -17.57
C ILE A 130 -15.52 2.61 -18.26
N SER A 131 -16.77 2.77 -18.68
CA SER A 131 -17.45 1.74 -19.48
C SER A 131 -16.67 1.44 -20.77
N HIS A 132 -16.36 0.16 -21.00
CA HIS A 132 -15.64 -0.29 -22.21
C HIS A 132 -16.33 0.16 -23.51
N GLN A 133 -17.67 0.27 -23.52
CA GLN A 133 -18.42 0.82 -24.65
C GLN A 133 -18.09 2.29 -24.94
N ALA A 134 -17.85 3.11 -23.92
CA ALA A 134 -17.48 4.52 -24.09
C ALA A 134 -16.10 4.65 -24.74
N VAL A 135 -15.12 3.87 -24.26
CA VAL A 135 -13.76 3.82 -24.84
C VAL A 135 -13.80 3.31 -26.27
N THR A 136 -14.54 2.23 -26.54
CA THR A 136 -14.63 1.65 -27.89
C THR A 136 -15.31 2.61 -28.88
N ARG A 137 -16.37 3.31 -28.44
CA ARG A 137 -17.03 4.35 -29.25
C ARG A 137 -16.13 5.55 -29.51
N GLN A 138 -15.32 5.95 -28.54
CA GLN A 138 -14.38 7.06 -28.69
C GLN A 138 -13.24 6.71 -29.66
N LEU A 139 -12.64 5.52 -29.51
CA LEU A 139 -11.62 5.01 -30.43
C LEU A 139 -12.16 4.84 -31.86
N PHE A 140 -13.41 4.39 -32.01
CA PHE A 140 -14.08 4.29 -33.30
C PHE A 140 -14.31 5.67 -33.95
N ARG A 141 -14.75 6.67 -33.18
CA ARG A 141 -14.92 8.05 -33.66
C ARG A 141 -13.60 8.69 -34.08
N GLU A 142 -12.53 8.50 -33.32
CA GLU A 142 -11.20 9.01 -33.67
C GLU A 142 -10.65 8.35 -34.94
N ARG A 143 -10.87 7.03 -35.10
CA ARG A 143 -10.50 6.32 -36.33
C ARG A 143 -11.21 6.87 -37.57
N ILE A 144 -12.50 7.20 -37.46
CA ILE A 144 -13.27 7.80 -38.56
C ILE A 144 -12.75 9.21 -38.91
N LYS A 145 -12.42 10.03 -37.91
CA LYS A 145 -11.85 11.37 -38.15
C LYS A 145 -10.51 11.30 -38.90
N HIS A 146 -9.63 10.38 -38.52
CA HIS A 146 -8.35 10.17 -39.20
C HIS A 146 -8.49 9.60 -40.62
N SER A 147 -9.49 8.75 -40.87
CA SER A 147 -9.77 8.26 -42.22
C SER A 147 -10.39 9.32 -43.15
N SER A 148 -11.10 10.31 -42.60
CA SER A 148 -11.75 11.36 -43.39
C SER A 148 -10.81 12.51 -43.81
N SER A 149 -9.70 12.74 -43.08
CA SER A 149 -8.70 13.74 -43.50
C SER A 149 -7.81 13.26 -44.66
N ASN A 150 -7.65 11.94 -44.83
CA ASN A 150 -6.79 11.36 -45.86
C ASN A 150 -7.41 11.28 -47.27
N GLN A 151 -8.72 11.56 -47.42
CA GLN A 151 -9.40 11.53 -48.72
C GLN A 151 -9.56 12.90 -49.42
N ARG A 152 -9.16 14.01 -48.80
CA ARG A 152 -9.23 15.36 -49.43
C ARG A 152 -7.97 15.77 -50.22
N GLY A 153 -7.05 14.84 -50.49
CA GLY A 153 -5.76 15.11 -51.15
C GLY A 153 -5.65 14.72 -52.63
N GLY A 154 -6.71 14.23 -53.29
CA GLY A 154 -6.61 13.68 -54.64
C GLY A 154 -7.55 14.32 -55.66
N LYS A 155 -7.08 15.33 -56.40
CA LYS A 155 -7.43 15.58 -57.82
C LYS A 155 -6.73 16.84 -58.36
N LYS A 156 -5.70 16.67 -59.21
CA LYS A 156 -5.53 17.49 -60.40
C LYS A 156 -5.08 16.63 -61.57
N PHE A 157 -5.88 16.72 -62.64
CA PHE A 157 -5.76 16.16 -63.97
C PHE A 157 -4.44 16.51 -64.66
N SER A 158 -3.96 15.65 -65.55
CA SER A 158 -3.51 16.06 -66.89
C SER A 158 -3.35 14.85 -67.81
N SER A 159 -4.36 14.60 -68.65
CA SER A 159 -4.26 13.75 -69.84
C SER A 159 -3.60 14.55 -70.96
N ARG A 160 -2.48 14.06 -71.51
CA ARG A 160 -1.85 14.57 -72.73
C ARG A 160 -1.73 13.42 -73.73
N THR A 161 -2.55 13.50 -74.75
CA THR A 161 -2.55 12.69 -75.97
C THR A 161 -1.27 12.88 -76.76
N GLY A 162 -0.77 11.77 -77.31
CA GLY A 162 0.21 11.67 -78.38
C GLY A 162 0.01 10.34 -79.07
#